data_AF-A0A8S2YLQ6-F1
#
_entry.id   AF-A0A8S2YLQ6-F1
#
_cell.length_a   1.000
_cell.length_b   1.000
_cell.length_c   1.000
_cell.angle_alpha   90.00
_cell.angle_beta   90.00
_cell.angle_gamma   90.00
#
_symmetry.space_group_name_H-M   'P 1'
#
loop_
_entity.id
_entity.type
_entity.pdbx_description
1 polymer ?
#
loop_
_entity_poly.entity_id
_entity_poly.type
_entity_poly.pdbx_seq_one_letter_code
_entity_poly.pdbx_strand_id
1 'polypeptide(L)'
;YYNYALTQNWTFNIIEYDKTDIGGIRQGKAYLNGQDVFKSLKYECGVHRVQRVPVTEKSGRIHTSTVMVAVLPQPKDVIINFELFNLLYFAKLFCI
;
A
#
# COMPACT_ATOMS: atom_id res chain seq x y z
N TYR A 1 2.70 3.69 4.60
CA TYR A 1 2.16 2.42 5.16
C TYR A 1 3.15 1.65 6.00
N TYR A 2 4.37 1.30 5.54
CA TYR A 2 5.36 0.56 6.33
C TYR A 2 5.65 1.21 7.71
N ASN A 3 6.04 2.48 7.72
CA ASN A 3 6.30 3.19 8.98
C ASN A 3 5.06 3.29 9.88
N TYR A 4 3.87 3.48 9.28
CA TYR A 4 2.63 3.51 10.04
C TYR A 4 2.34 2.16 10.71
N ALA A 5 2.54 1.04 10.00
CA ALA A 5 2.42 -0.30 10.56
C ALA A 5 3.37 -0.50 11.76
N LEU A 6 4.62 -0.05 11.66
CA LEU A 6 5.56 -0.09 12.78
C LEU A 6 5.07 0.70 14.00
N THR A 7 4.52 1.91 13.81
CA THR A 7 3.96 2.71 14.93
C THR A 7 2.73 2.07 15.58
N GLN A 8 1.99 1.24 14.85
CA GLN A 8 0.83 0.52 15.35
C GLN A 8 1.18 -0.89 15.89
N ASN A 9 2.47 -1.23 15.99
CA ASN A 9 2.95 -2.57 16.35
C ASN A 9 2.39 -3.69 15.44
N TRP A 10 2.17 -3.38 14.16
CA TRP A 10 1.75 -4.37 13.17
C TRP A 10 2.96 -4.95 12.45
N THR A 11 2.87 -6.23 12.10
CA THR A 11 3.85 -6.91 11.25
C THR A 11 3.55 -6.58 9.79
N PHE A 12 4.53 -6.06 9.05
CA PHE A 12 4.42 -5.73 7.63
C PHE A 12 5.32 -6.66 6.80
N ASN A 13 4.71 -7.60 6.07
CA ASN A 13 5.40 -8.59 5.25
C ASN A 13 5.20 -8.29 3.77
N ILE A 14 6.27 -7.97 3.05
CA ILE A 14 6.19 -7.71 1.61
C ILE A 14 6.13 -9.05 0.88
N ILE A 15 5.13 -9.22 0.01
CA ILE A 15 4.95 -10.44 -0.81
C ILE A 15 5.71 -10.27 -2.13
N GLU A 16 5.42 -9.16 -2.82
CA GLU A 16 5.87 -8.92 -4.18
C GLU A 16 5.88 -7.41 -4.42
N TYR A 17 6.85 -6.89 -5.16
CA TYR A 17 6.82 -5.54 -5.67
C TYR A 17 7.64 -5.41 -6.94
N ASP A 18 7.17 -4.57 -7.85
CA ASP A 18 7.85 -4.21 -9.09
C ASP A 18 8.54 -2.87 -8.92
N LYS A 19 9.86 -2.86 -8.96
CA LYS A 19 10.66 -1.64 -9.05
C LYS A 19 10.67 -1.09 -10.47
N THR A 20 10.77 0.23 -10.59
CA THR A 20 11.05 0.91 -11.85
C THR A 20 12.52 1.33 -11.90
N ASP A 21 13.07 1.48 -13.11
CA ASP A 21 14.48 1.83 -13.33
C ASP A 21 14.87 3.18 -12.72
N ILE A 22 13.89 4.06 -12.49
CA ILE A 22 14.07 5.42 -11.94
C ILE A 22 13.88 5.42 -10.40
N GLY A 23 13.84 4.25 -9.76
CA GLY A 23 13.76 4.12 -8.30
C GLY A 23 12.35 4.25 -7.70
N GLY A 24 11.30 4.04 -8.51
CA GLY A 24 9.91 4.00 -8.07
C GLY A 24 9.38 2.57 -7.89
N ILE A 25 8.13 2.45 -7.45
CA ILE A 25 7.41 1.17 -7.38
C ILE A 25 6.23 1.25 -8.34
N ARG A 26 6.16 0.36 -9.32
CA ARG A 26 5.02 0.29 -10.26
C ARG A 26 3.82 -0.40 -9.61
N GLN A 27 4.07 -1.49 -8.90
CA GLN A 27 3.05 -2.21 -8.13
C GLN A 27 3.68 -2.92 -6.95
N GLY A 28 2.90 -3.18 -5.91
CA GLY A 28 3.34 -3.89 -4.72
C GLY A 28 2.19 -4.55 -3.99
N LYS A 29 2.50 -5.68 -3.36
CA LYS A 29 1.63 -6.48 -2.51
C LYS A 29 2.30 -6.74 -1.17
N ALA A 30 1.58 -6.54 -0.09
CA ALA A 30 2.07 -6.82 1.25
C ALA A 30 0.97 -7.42 2.12
N TYR A 31 1.36 -8.24 3.10
CA TYR A 31 0.52 -8.65 4.20
C TYR A 31 0.75 -7.77 5.41
N LEU A 32 -0.33 -7.36 6.07
CA LEU A 32 -0.27 -6.74 7.38
C LEU A 32 -1.03 -7.58 8.40
N ASN A 33 -0.38 -7.84 9.53
CA ASN A 33 -0.94 -8.60 10.64
C ASN A 33 -0.85 -7.77 11.93
N GLY A 34 -1.94 -7.72 12.69
CA GLY A 34 -2.01 -6.99 13.95
C GLY A 34 -3.45 -6.78 14.41
N GLN A 35 -3.62 -6.02 15.50
CA GLN A 35 -4.94 -5.67 16.01
C GLN A 35 -5.59 -4.60 15.12
N ASP A 36 -6.85 -4.80 14.73
CA ASP A 36 -7.69 -3.82 14.03
C ASP A 36 -7.11 -3.24 12.72
N VAL A 37 -6.17 -3.93 12.05
CA VAL A 37 -5.50 -3.46 10.82
C VAL A 37 -6.52 -3.05 9.75
N PHE A 38 -7.53 -3.89 9.51
CA PHE A 38 -8.56 -3.64 8.50
C PHE A 38 -9.42 -2.42 8.85
N LYS A 39 -9.77 -2.26 10.14
CA LYS A 39 -10.59 -1.15 10.61
C LYS A 39 -9.91 0.19 10.38
N SER A 40 -8.59 0.24 10.53
CA SER A 40 -7.78 1.44 10.32
C SER A 40 -7.49 1.70 8.84
N LEU A 41 -7.12 0.67 8.06
CA LEU A 41 -6.72 0.84 6.66
C LEU A 41 -7.88 0.85 5.66
N LYS A 42 -9.11 0.46 6.02
CA LYS A 42 -10.24 0.46 5.08
C LYS A 42 -10.49 1.82 4.40
N TYR A 43 -10.16 2.92 5.08
CA TYR A 43 -10.33 4.29 4.56
C TYR A 43 -9.23 4.70 3.59
N GLU A 44 -8.15 3.94 3.53
CA GLU A 44 -7.02 4.17 2.63
C GLU A 44 -7.29 3.59 1.23
N CYS A 45 -8.34 2.77 1.10
CA CYS A 45 -8.77 2.20 -0.17
C CYS A 45 -9.26 3.31 -1.12
N GLY A 46 -8.70 3.38 -2.33
CA GLY A 46 -9.07 4.36 -3.33
C GLY A 46 -7.88 4.89 -4.13
N VAL A 47 -8.09 6.01 -4.80
CA VAL A 47 -7.07 6.67 -5.61
C VAL A 47 -6.48 7.83 -4.82
N HIS A 48 -5.16 7.80 -4.60
CA HIS A 48 -4.41 8.87 -3.98
C HIS A 48 -3.69 9.65 -5.08
N ARG A 49 -3.66 10.98 -4.95
CA ARG A 49 -3.10 11.89 -5.95
C ARG A 49 -1.90 12.62 -5.38
N VAL A 50 -0.82 12.70 -6.16
CA VAL A 50 0.34 13.54 -5.85
C VAL A 50 0.53 14.56 -6.96
N GLN A 51 0.81 15.80 -6.56
CA GLN A 51 1.15 16.89 -7.47
C GLN A 51 2.52 17.41 -7.07
N ARG A 52 3.49 17.32 -7.98
CA ARG A 52 4.88 17.69 -7.72
C ARG A 52 5.61 18.08 -8.99
N VAL A 53 6.75 18.74 -8.84
CA VAL A 53 7.74 18.85 -9.91
C VAL A 53 8.60 17.57 -9.88
N PRO A 54 8.63 16.76 -10.95
CA PRO A 54 9.49 15.57 -11.00
C PRO A 54 10.96 15.97 -10.91
N VAL A 55 11.78 15.12 -10.28
CA VAL A 55 13.24 15.35 -10.20
C VAL A 55 13.90 15.33 -11.58
N THR A 56 13.27 14.68 -12.55
CA THR A 56 13.70 14.59 -13.95
C THR A 56 13.28 15.79 -14.81
N GLU A 57 12.44 16.70 -14.29
CA GLU A 57 11.84 17.80 -15.05
C GLU A 57 12.66 19.09 -14.92
N LYS A 58 13.21 19.57 -16.05
CA LYS A 58 14.08 20.77 -16.07
C LYS A 58 13.29 22.09 -16.10
N SER A 59 12.04 22.08 -16.57
CA SER A 59 11.22 23.29 -16.76
C SER A 59 10.39 23.69 -15.54
N GLY A 60 10.43 22.93 -14.44
CA GLY A 60 9.63 23.23 -13.25
C GLY A 60 8.11 23.02 -13.42
N ARG A 61 7.67 22.28 -14.44
CA ARG A 61 6.26 21.98 -14.66
C ARG A 61 5.74 21.02 -13.59
N ILE A 62 4.52 21.27 -13.09
CA ILE A 62 3.88 20.41 -12.11
C ILE A 62 3.23 19.22 -12.83
N HIS A 63 3.64 18.02 -12.44
CA HIS A 63 3.03 16.77 -12.89
C HIS A 63 2.06 16.27 -11.82
N THR A 64 0.96 15.68 -12.28
CA THR A 64 -0.01 15.02 -11.41
C THR A 64 0.08 13.51 -11.65
N SER A 65 0.42 12.75 -10.61
CA SER A 65 0.43 11.29 -10.68
C SER A 65 -0.59 10.71 -9.69
N THR A 66 -1.03 9.48 -9.94
CA THR A 66 -2.00 8.80 -9.08
C THR A 66 -1.54 7.40 -8.69
N VAL A 67 -1.95 6.95 -7.51
CA VAL A 67 -1.76 5.57 -7.04
C VAL A 67 -3.10 5.03 -6.60
N MET A 68 -3.39 3.78 -6.98
CA MET A 68 -4.55 3.06 -6.46
C MET A 68 -4.10 2.18 -5.31
N VAL A 69 -4.79 2.30 -4.18
CA VAL A 69 -4.60 1.47 -2.99
C VAL A 69 -5.86 0.63 -2.81
N ALA A 70 -5.70 -0.67 -2.65
CA ALA A 70 -6.76 -1.59 -2.30
C ALA A 70 -6.38 -2.37 -1.04
N VAL A 71 -7.30 -2.42 -0.08
CA VAL A 71 -7.13 -3.00 1.25
C VAL A 71 -8.17 -4.09 1.37
N LEU A 72 -7.75 -5.35 1.32
CA LEU A 72 -8.64 -6.51 1.33
C LEU A 72 -8.41 -7.34 2.60
N PRO A 73 -9.47 -7.76 3.32
CA PRO A 73 -9.31 -8.72 4.40
C PRO A 73 -8.89 -10.07 3.80
N GLN A 74 -7.92 -10.76 4.39
CA GLN A 74 -7.59 -12.12 3.96
C GLN A 74 -8.75 -13.04 4.37
N PRO A 75 -9.26 -13.89 3.46
CA PRO A 75 -10.22 -14.92 3.84
C PRO A 75 -9.57 -15.86 4.86
N LYS A 76 -10.23 -16.09 5.99
CA LYS A 76 -9.91 -17.19 6.89
C LYS A 76 -10.44 -18.46 6.23
N ASP A 77 -9.57 -19.39 5.85
CA ASP A 77 -10.00 -20.77 5.70
C ASP A 77 -10.53 -21.20 7.07
N VAL A 78 -11.82 -21.50 7.14
CA VAL A 78 -12.52 -21.74 8.40
C VAL A 78 -11.99 -23.04 9.02
N ILE A 79 -10.98 -22.92 9.87
CA ILE A 79 -10.79 -23.81 11.01
C ILE A 79 -10.99 -22.94 12.24
N ILE A 80 -12.03 -23.27 12.98
CA ILE A 80 -12.51 -22.55 14.16
C ILE A 80 -11.41 -22.58 15.22
N ASN A 81 -10.54 -21.56 15.28
CA ASN A 81 -9.77 -21.20 16.46
C ASN A 81 -9.07 -19.84 16.29
N PHE A 82 -9.57 -18.87 17.08
CA PHE A 82 -8.99 -17.60 17.53
C PHE A 82 -8.33 -16.61 16.53
N GLU A 83 -8.44 -15.33 16.89
CA GLU A 83 -8.29 -14.16 16.03
C GLU A 83 -6.88 -13.94 15.46
N LEU A 84 -6.73 -14.10 14.14
CA LEU A 84 -5.71 -13.41 13.36
C LEU A 84 -6.39 -12.80 12.12
N PHE A 85 -6.48 -11.47 12.06
CA PHE A 85 -6.94 -10.77 10.86
C PHE A 85 -5.71 -10.43 10.03
N ASN A 86 -5.43 -11.27 9.04
CA ASN A 86 -4.43 -10.99 8.03
C ASN A 86 -5.06 -10.12 6.92
N LEU A 87 -4.29 -9.21 6.33
CA LEU A 87 -4.80 -8.26 5.33
C LEU A 87 -3.90 -8.25 4.10
N LEU A 88 -4.49 -8.37 2.91
CA LEU A 88 -3.79 -8.24 1.64
C LEU A 88 -3.84 -6.77 1.17
N TYR A 89 -2.71 -6.09 1.31
CA TYR A 89 -2.49 -4.72 0.87
C TYR A 89 -1.99 -4.74 -0.58
N PHE A 90 -2.69 -4.06 -1.47
CA PHE A 90 -2.32 -3.91 -2.88
C PHE A 90 -2.16 -2.43 -3.19
N ALA A 91 -0.99 -2.04 -3.69
CA ALA A 91 -0.75 -0.70 -4.19
C ALA A 91 -0.29 -0.78 -5.64
N LYS A 92 -1.00 -0.13 -6.55
CA LYS A 92 -0.63 -0.03 -7.97
C LYS A 92 -0.48 1.44 -8.34
N LEU A 93 0.76 1.83 -8.63
CA LEU A 93 1.12 3.17 -9.05
C LEU A 93 0.88 3.28 -10.56
N PHE A 94 0.01 4.20 -10.96
CA PHE A 94 -0.08 4.66 -12.35
C PHE A 94 0.62 6.01 -12.44
N CYS A 95 1.92 5.97 -12.77
CA CYS A 95 2.61 7.16 -13.24
C CYS A 95 2.19 7.42 -14.69
N ILE A 96 1.49 8.54 -14.90
CA ILE A 96 1.41 9.25 -16.18
C ILE A 96 2.34 10.45 -16.07
#